data_AF-A0A9Q0VDL1-F1
#
_entry.id   AF-A0A9Q0VDL1-F1
#
_cell.length_a   1.000
_cell.length_b   1.000
_cell.length_c   1.000
_cell.angle_alpha   90.00
_cell.angle_beta   90.00
_cell.angle_gamma   90.00
#
_symmetry.space_group_name_H-M   'P 1'
#
loop_
_entity.id
_entity.type
_entity.pdbx_description
1 polymer ?
#
loop_
_entity_poly.entity_id
_entity_poly.type
_entity_poly.pdbx_seq_one_letter_code
_entity_poly.pdbx_strand_id
1 'polypeptide(L)'
;MRKEDYNARFTVVLLVRSLLEGMLLFSPWNSPRASRLIRHLHAKGIPIAVATGSHKRHFSLKTQRHSELFSLMHHIVLGDDPEVKQGKPSPDVFLAAARRFEGGPVDPQKILVFEDAPAGVLAAKNAGMCVVMVPDPRLDSSYHDTADEVLSSLLDLSPNCWGLPPFEDVES
;
A
#
# COMPACT_ATOMS: atom_id res chain seq x y z
N MET A 1 -19.81 -5.38 2.38
CA MET A 1 -19.69 -4.88 3.77
C MET A 1 -19.84 -3.37 3.73
N ARG A 2 -20.49 -2.72 4.71
CA ARG A 2 -20.78 -1.28 4.63
C ARG A 2 -19.65 -0.45 5.24
N LYS A 3 -19.49 0.81 4.78
CA LYS A 3 -18.45 1.74 5.28
C LYS A 3 -18.57 2.09 6.77
N GLU A 4 -19.70 1.79 7.38
CA GLU A 4 -20.02 2.13 8.78
C GLU A 4 -19.48 1.08 9.79
N ASP A 5 -19.01 -0.08 9.32
CA ASP A 5 -18.56 -1.19 10.16
C ASP A 5 -17.04 -1.13 10.50
N TYR A 6 -16.33 -0.03 10.20
CA TYR A 6 -14.86 0.07 10.22
C TYR A 6 -14.22 0.59 11.52
N ASN A 7 -14.82 0.40 12.70
CA ASN A 7 -14.15 0.77 13.95
C ASN A 7 -12.88 -0.09 14.18
N ALA A 8 -11.70 0.54 14.09
CA ALA A 8 -10.36 0.03 14.39
C ALA A 8 -9.96 -1.32 13.73
N ARG A 9 -10.20 -1.47 12.41
CA ARG A 9 -10.03 -2.78 11.74
C ARG A 9 -8.63 -3.06 11.20
N PHE A 10 -7.91 -2.08 10.65
CA PHE A 10 -6.62 -2.37 10.01
C PHE A 10 -5.45 -2.22 10.98
N THR A 11 -4.70 -3.31 11.13
CA THR A 11 -3.52 -3.37 11.98
C THR A 11 -2.25 -3.19 11.15
N VAL A 12 -2.35 -3.24 9.83
CA VAL A 12 -1.22 -3.19 8.89
C VAL A 12 -1.61 -2.51 7.60
N VAL A 13 -0.70 -1.71 7.04
CA VAL A 13 -0.80 -1.13 5.70
C VAL A 13 0.26 -1.70 4.75
N LEU A 14 -0.16 -2.19 3.59
CA LEU A 14 0.74 -2.62 2.52
C LEU A 14 0.77 -1.58 1.39
N LEU A 15 1.95 -1.05 1.11
CA LEU A 15 2.16 -0.11 0.01
C LEU A 15 2.81 -0.80 -1.18
N VAL A 16 2.29 -0.52 -2.36
CA VAL A 16 2.95 -0.94 -3.61
C VAL A 16 3.88 0.14 -4.11
N ARG A 17 5.06 -0.32 -4.50
CA ARG A 17 6.23 0.49 -4.83
C ARG A 17 5.97 1.62 -5.82
N SER A 18 5.11 1.43 -6.83
CA SER A 18 4.77 2.45 -7.84
C SER A 18 4.18 3.72 -7.21
N LEU A 19 3.42 3.60 -6.11
CA LEU A 19 2.94 4.73 -5.31
C LEU A 19 4.08 5.51 -4.63
N LEU A 20 5.25 4.89 -4.50
CA LEU A 20 6.49 5.48 -4.02
C LEU A 20 7.40 5.95 -5.18
N GLU A 21 7.12 5.57 -6.43
CA GLU A 21 7.95 5.87 -7.61
C GLU A 21 7.56 7.16 -8.35
N GLY A 22 6.49 7.85 -7.95
CA GLY A 22 6.26 9.27 -8.31
C GLY A 22 7.43 10.21 -7.95
N MET A 23 8.50 9.67 -7.35
CA MET A 23 9.77 10.32 -7.03
C MET A 23 10.87 10.23 -8.11
N LEU A 24 10.66 9.53 -9.24
CA LEU A 24 11.76 9.24 -10.20
C LEU A 24 11.78 10.09 -11.48
N LEU A 25 10.73 10.85 -11.76
CA LEU A 25 10.69 11.74 -12.91
C LEU A 25 10.67 13.18 -12.40
N PHE A 26 11.42 14.07 -13.07
CA PHE A 26 11.37 15.52 -12.93
C PHE A 26 9.93 16.02 -13.12
N SER A 27 9.13 15.91 -12.08
CA SER A 27 7.77 16.40 -11.99
C SER A 27 7.66 17.09 -10.64
N PRO A 28 7.04 18.28 -10.56
CA PRO A 28 6.84 19.01 -9.30
C PRO A 28 5.94 18.25 -8.28
N TRP A 29 5.61 16.99 -8.56
CA TRP A 29 4.83 16.05 -7.77
C TRP A 29 5.65 15.25 -6.74
N ASN A 30 6.82 15.76 -6.41
CA ASN A 30 7.77 15.18 -5.46
C ASN A 30 7.16 14.97 -4.07
N SER A 31 6.72 13.74 -3.76
CA SER A 31 6.80 13.12 -2.43
C SER A 31 6.09 13.75 -1.21
N PRO A 32 4.99 14.54 -1.25
CA PRO A 32 4.33 14.95 0.00
C PRO A 32 3.26 13.93 0.41
N ARG A 33 2.63 13.26 -0.56
CA ARG A 33 1.37 12.53 -0.38
C ARG A 33 1.57 11.17 0.29
N ALA A 34 2.35 10.29 -0.34
CA ALA A 34 2.72 9.00 0.24
C ALA A 34 3.56 9.18 1.50
N SER A 35 4.51 10.12 1.49
CA SER A 35 5.36 10.42 2.65
C SER A 35 4.54 10.91 3.85
N ARG A 36 3.52 11.75 3.66
CA ARG A 36 2.62 12.17 4.74
C ARG A 36 1.90 10.97 5.34
N LEU A 37 1.29 10.13 4.51
CA LEU A 37 0.59 8.92 4.99
C LEU A 37 1.54 8.00 5.76
N ILE A 38 2.72 7.72 5.20
CA ILE A 38 3.72 6.83 5.82
C ILE A 38 4.19 7.38 7.17
N ARG A 39 4.59 8.65 7.22
CA ARG A 39 5.05 9.29 8.45
C ARG A 39 3.95 9.34 9.50
N HIS A 40 2.72 9.64 9.09
CA HIS A 40 1.54 9.65 9.96
C HIS A 40 1.28 8.27 10.56
N LEU A 41 1.20 7.23 9.74
CA LEU A 41 0.97 5.85 10.18
C LEU A 41 2.09 5.35 11.09
N HIS A 42 3.35 5.62 10.74
CA HIS A 42 4.50 5.28 11.57
C HIS A 42 4.45 6.00 12.93
N ALA A 43 4.18 7.31 12.96
CA ALA A 43 4.05 8.08 14.20
C ALA A 43 2.89 7.59 15.09
N LYS A 44 1.85 7.02 14.48
CA LYS A 44 0.72 6.39 15.17
C LYS A 44 0.94 4.93 15.53
N GLY A 45 2.13 4.38 15.27
CA GLY A 45 2.48 3.00 15.60
C GLY A 45 1.74 1.96 14.76
N ILE A 46 1.26 2.33 13.57
CA ILE A 46 0.65 1.38 12.61
C ILE A 46 1.77 0.81 11.73
N PRO A 47 2.06 -0.51 11.80
CA PRO A 47 3.07 -1.15 10.96
C PRO A 47 2.78 -1.01 9.46
N ILE A 48 3.81 -0.71 8.70
CA ILE A 48 3.75 -0.55 7.24
C ILE A 48 4.74 -1.53 6.61
N ALA A 49 4.33 -2.25 5.57
CA ALA A 49 5.26 -3.03 4.76
C ALA A 49 5.09 -2.74 3.27
N VAL A 50 6.12 -3.05 2.51
CA VAL A 50 6.11 -2.92 1.05
C VAL A 50 5.99 -4.30 0.42
N ALA A 51 5.03 -4.47 -0.49
CA ALA A 51 4.84 -5.69 -1.27
C ALA A 51 4.91 -5.34 -2.76
N THR A 52 5.97 -5.76 -3.46
CA THR A 52 6.21 -5.36 -4.86
C THR A 52 6.56 -6.54 -5.74
N GLY A 53 6.11 -6.52 -7.00
CA GLY A 53 6.58 -7.45 -8.04
C GLY A 53 7.99 -7.13 -8.56
N SER A 54 8.62 -6.06 -8.08
CA SER A 54 9.98 -5.69 -8.49
C SER A 54 11.03 -6.59 -7.87
N HIS A 55 12.01 -7.04 -8.67
CA HIS A 55 13.16 -7.79 -8.18
C HIS A 55 14.17 -6.87 -7.50
N LYS A 56 15.03 -7.44 -6.63
CA LYS A 56 15.99 -6.72 -5.78
C LYS A 56 16.82 -5.67 -6.51
N ARG A 57 17.42 -6.01 -7.66
CA ARG A 57 18.24 -5.05 -8.44
C ARG A 57 17.43 -3.82 -8.84
N HIS A 58 16.24 -4.03 -9.41
CA HIS A 58 15.37 -2.93 -9.81
C HIS A 58 14.90 -2.16 -8.60
N PHE A 59 14.53 -2.86 -7.52
CA PHE A 59 14.11 -2.27 -6.25
C PHE A 59 15.15 -1.28 -5.75
N SER A 60 16.38 -1.74 -5.48
CA SER A 60 17.48 -0.94 -4.94
C SER A 60 17.78 0.29 -5.80
N LEU A 61 17.81 0.15 -7.13
CA LEU A 61 18.13 1.27 -8.03
C LEU A 61 17.12 2.43 -7.92
N LYS A 62 15.83 2.13 -7.75
CA LYS A 62 14.84 3.20 -7.65
C LYS A 62 14.57 3.68 -6.23
N THR A 63 14.98 2.93 -5.20
CA THR A 63 14.77 3.32 -3.79
C THR A 63 16.00 3.96 -3.14
N GLN A 64 17.16 3.95 -3.81
CA GLN A 64 18.42 4.48 -3.28
C GLN A 64 18.37 5.94 -2.77
N ARG A 65 17.46 6.77 -3.29
CA ARG A 65 17.30 8.18 -2.88
C ARG A 65 16.29 8.40 -1.75
N HIS A 66 15.72 7.31 -1.21
CA HIS A 66 14.57 7.36 -0.31
C HIS A 66 14.75 6.48 0.93
N SER A 67 16.00 6.24 1.31
CA SER A 67 16.37 5.40 2.46
C SER A 67 15.61 5.77 3.74
N GLU A 68 15.41 7.07 4.01
CA GLU A 68 14.65 7.56 5.16
C GLU A 68 13.21 7.03 5.16
N LEU A 69 12.50 7.09 4.02
CA LEU A 69 11.12 6.64 3.95
C LEU A 69 11.02 5.12 4.10
N PHE A 70 11.92 4.38 3.45
CA PHE A 70 11.96 2.92 3.55
C PHE A 70 12.41 2.44 4.94
N SER A 71 13.14 3.25 5.72
CA SER A 71 13.46 2.93 7.12
C SER A 71 12.26 2.99 8.06
N LEU A 72 11.15 3.60 7.65
CA LEU A 72 9.88 3.59 8.39
C LEU A 72 9.05 2.33 8.14
N MET A 73 9.46 1.49 7.19
CA MET A 73 8.78 0.24 6.87
C MET A 73 9.24 -0.85 7.84
N HIS A 74 8.30 -1.63 8.37
CA HIS A 74 8.61 -2.82 9.15
C HIS A 74 9.43 -3.81 8.33
N HIS A 75 9.04 -4.07 7.08
CA HIS A 75 9.77 -4.95 6.18
C HIS A 75 9.36 -4.73 4.71
N ILE A 76 10.09 -5.39 3.80
CA ILE A 76 9.88 -5.31 2.35
C ILE A 76 9.85 -6.73 1.78
N VAL A 77 8.85 -7.03 0.96
CA VAL A 77 8.73 -8.26 0.16
C VAL A 77 8.84 -7.90 -1.31
N LEU A 78 9.76 -8.58 -1.99
CA LEU A 78 10.11 -8.34 -3.39
C LEU A 78 9.54 -9.43 -4.31
N GLY A 79 9.57 -9.19 -5.62
CA GLY A 79 9.04 -10.15 -6.60
C GLY A 79 9.90 -11.40 -6.76
N ASP A 80 11.19 -11.30 -6.41
CA ASP A 80 12.15 -12.40 -6.38
C ASP A 80 12.29 -13.04 -4.99
N ASP A 81 11.35 -12.75 -4.09
CA ASP A 81 11.30 -13.37 -2.77
C ASP A 81 10.98 -14.87 -2.88
N PRO A 82 11.67 -15.77 -2.14
CA PRO A 82 11.42 -17.21 -2.21
C PRO A 82 9.99 -17.64 -1.91
N GLU A 83 9.23 -16.87 -1.14
CA GLU A 83 7.81 -17.14 -0.86
C GLU A 83 6.87 -16.71 -1.99
N VAL A 84 7.36 -15.93 -2.96
CA VAL A 84 6.60 -15.46 -4.12
C VAL A 84 6.83 -16.41 -5.29
N LYS A 85 5.91 -17.37 -5.46
CA LYS A 85 6.01 -18.38 -6.53
C LYS A 85 5.41 -17.89 -7.84
N GLN A 86 4.40 -17.03 -7.74
CA GLN A 86 3.72 -16.43 -8.88
C GLN A 86 3.57 -14.92 -8.65
N GLY A 87 3.82 -14.14 -9.70
CA GLY A 87 3.58 -12.70 -9.69
C GLY A 87 2.08 -12.36 -9.67
N LYS A 88 1.77 -11.09 -9.41
CA LYS A 88 0.41 -10.53 -9.50
C LYS A 88 -0.21 -10.90 -10.87
N PRO A 89 -1.47 -11.39 -10.95
CA PRO A 89 -2.52 -11.30 -9.93
C PRO A 89 -2.54 -12.41 -8.88
N SER A 90 -1.51 -13.26 -8.80
CA SER A 90 -1.37 -14.19 -7.68
C SER A 90 -1.23 -13.43 -6.35
N PRO A 91 -1.85 -13.90 -5.24
CA PRO A 91 -1.80 -13.24 -3.94
C PRO A 91 -0.45 -13.41 -3.21
N ASP A 92 0.47 -14.21 -3.74
CA ASP A 92 1.68 -14.67 -3.04
C ASP A 92 2.46 -13.55 -2.33
N VAL A 93 2.70 -12.42 -3.01
CA VAL A 93 3.49 -11.31 -2.46
C VAL A 93 2.81 -10.61 -1.28
N PHE A 94 1.48 -10.52 -1.30
CA PHE A 94 0.71 -9.94 -0.21
C PHE A 94 0.59 -10.90 0.96
N LEU A 95 0.39 -12.20 0.68
CA LEU A 95 0.38 -13.23 1.72
C LEU A 95 1.75 -13.39 2.39
N ALA A 96 2.84 -13.29 1.63
CA ALA A 96 4.20 -13.28 2.18
C ALA A 96 4.43 -12.07 3.09
N ALA A 97 3.98 -10.88 2.70
CA ALA A 97 4.07 -9.69 3.55
C ALA A 97 3.24 -9.84 4.83
N ALA A 98 2.02 -10.36 4.74
CA ALA A 98 1.14 -10.59 5.89
C ALA A 98 1.73 -11.54 6.94
N ARG A 99 2.53 -12.53 6.52
CA ARG A 99 3.16 -13.52 7.40
C ARG A 99 4.38 -12.99 8.18
N ARG A 100 4.98 -11.88 7.75
CA ARG A 100 6.25 -11.35 8.30
C ARG A 100 6.09 -10.35 9.43
N PHE A 101 4.86 -9.97 9.76
CA PHE A 101 4.62 -9.12 10.93
C PHE A 101 4.89 -9.88 12.23
N GLU A 102 5.43 -9.16 13.21
CA GLU A 102 5.66 -9.68 14.55
C GLU A 102 4.34 -10.10 15.22
N GLY A 103 4.36 -11.19 16.00
CA GLY A 103 3.18 -11.75 16.64
C GLY A 103 2.41 -12.80 15.81
N GLY A 104 2.83 -13.06 14.57
CA GLY A 104 2.28 -14.10 13.70
C GLY A 104 1.49 -13.55 12.50
N PRO A 105 0.92 -14.43 11.65
CA PRO A 105 0.17 -14.01 10.47
C PRO A 105 -1.00 -13.08 10.83
N VAL A 106 -1.04 -11.91 10.18
CA VAL A 106 -2.16 -10.97 10.34
C VAL A 106 -3.35 -11.47 9.52
N ASP A 107 -4.54 -11.41 10.10
CA ASP A 107 -5.80 -11.67 9.39
C ASP A 107 -5.88 -10.78 8.13
N PRO A 108 -6.01 -11.34 6.92
CA PRO A 108 -6.10 -10.55 5.69
C PRO A 108 -7.19 -9.48 5.70
N GLN A 109 -8.29 -9.70 6.43
CA GLN A 109 -9.37 -8.71 6.57
C GLN A 109 -8.99 -7.49 7.43
N LYS A 110 -7.82 -7.55 8.09
CA LYS A 110 -7.21 -6.47 8.87
C LYS A 110 -6.00 -5.85 8.17
N ILE A 111 -5.81 -6.14 6.89
CA ILE A 111 -4.79 -5.52 6.05
C ILE A 111 -5.44 -4.62 5.01
N LEU A 112 -4.96 -3.38 4.93
CA LEU A 112 -5.30 -2.43 3.87
C LEU A 112 -4.14 -2.33 2.87
N VAL A 113 -4.42 -2.62 1.60
CA VAL A 113 -3.48 -2.49 0.49
C VAL A 113 -3.72 -1.18 -0.24
N PHE A 114 -2.66 -0.47 -0.58
CA PHE A 114 -2.69 0.61 -1.57
C PHE A 114 -2.01 0.16 -2.85
N GLU A 115 -2.74 0.21 -3.97
CA GLU A 115 -2.30 -0.24 -5.30
C GLU A 115 -2.63 0.79 -6.38
N ASP A 116 -1.92 0.76 -7.51
CA ASP A 116 -2.20 1.57 -8.70
C ASP A 116 -2.53 0.72 -9.93
N ALA A 117 -2.20 -0.58 -9.91
CA ALA A 117 -2.34 -1.46 -11.07
C ALA A 117 -3.48 -2.50 -10.89
N PRO A 118 -4.27 -2.79 -11.95
CA PRO A 118 -5.36 -3.77 -11.89
C PRO A 118 -4.92 -5.17 -11.42
N ALA A 119 -3.76 -5.65 -11.89
CA ALA A 119 -3.21 -6.94 -11.48
C ALA A 119 -2.92 -6.98 -9.97
N GLY A 120 -2.52 -5.85 -9.40
CA GLY A 120 -2.29 -5.73 -7.97
C GLY A 120 -3.55 -5.65 -7.14
N VAL A 121 -4.56 -4.92 -7.61
CA VAL A 121 -5.89 -4.93 -7.02
C VAL A 121 -6.44 -6.35 -6.94
N LEU A 122 -6.37 -7.10 -8.06
CA LEU A 122 -6.79 -8.50 -8.10
C LEU A 122 -5.98 -9.38 -7.12
N ALA A 123 -4.66 -9.21 -7.04
CA ALA A 123 -3.84 -9.95 -6.09
C ALA A 123 -4.21 -9.65 -4.63
N ALA A 124 -4.54 -8.40 -4.28
CA ALA A 124 -5.00 -8.03 -2.94
C ALA A 124 -6.35 -8.67 -2.62
N LYS A 125 -7.30 -8.64 -3.56
CA LYS A 125 -8.60 -9.31 -3.39
C LYS A 125 -8.45 -10.82 -3.28
N ASN A 126 -7.61 -11.44 -4.11
CA ASN A 126 -7.30 -12.87 -4.04
C ASN A 126 -6.64 -13.26 -2.70
N ALA A 127 -5.95 -12.33 -2.06
CA ALA A 127 -5.37 -12.51 -0.73
C ALA A 127 -6.40 -12.32 0.41
N GLY A 128 -7.64 -11.93 0.10
CA GLY A 128 -8.69 -11.64 1.10
C GLY A 128 -8.54 -10.27 1.78
N MET A 129 -7.79 -9.35 1.18
CA MET A 129 -7.49 -8.03 1.76
C MET A 129 -8.41 -6.92 1.22
N CYS A 130 -8.50 -5.83 1.97
CA CYS A 130 -9.08 -4.58 1.46
C CYS A 130 -8.05 -3.85 0.59
N VAL A 131 -8.51 -3.18 -0.47
CA VAL A 131 -7.64 -2.44 -1.38
C VAL A 131 -8.21 -1.09 -1.78
N VAL A 132 -7.40 -0.06 -1.59
CA VAL A 132 -7.58 1.28 -2.13
C VAL A 132 -6.74 1.40 -3.38
N MET A 133 -7.37 1.70 -4.51
CA MET A 133 -6.69 1.91 -5.79
C MET A 133 -6.41 3.41 -6.00
N VAL A 134 -5.20 3.74 -6.45
CA VAL A 134 -4.79 5.08 -6.88
C VAL A 134 -4.21 4.96 -8.29
N PRO A 135 -5.07 4.85 -9.32
CA PRO A 135 -4.64 4.52 -10.68
C PRO A 135 -3.96 5.69 -11.38
N ASP A 136 -3.18 5.40 -12.44
CA ASP A 136 -2.82 6.42 -13.43
C ASP A 136 -4.12 7.02 -14.02
N PRO A 137 -4.26 8.35 -14.15
CA PRO A 137 -5.48 8.98 -14.68
C PRO A 137 -5.86 8.53 -16.10
N ARG A 138 -4.94 7.92 -16.84
CA ARG A 138 -5.15 7.38 -18.19
C ARG A 138 -5.65 5.93 -18.19
N LEU A 139 -5.70 5.26 -17.04
CA LEU A 139 -6.22 3.91 -16.92
C LEU A 139 -7.74 3.93 -17.19
N ASP A 140 -8.22 2.95 -17.96
CA ASP A 140 -9.64 2.79 -18.23
C ASP A 140 -10.41 2.47 -16.93
N SER A 141 -11.52 3.16 -16.71
CA SER A 141 -12.31 3.00 -15.48
C SER A 141 -12.96 1.62 -15.33
N SER A 142 -13.04 0.81 -16.39
CA SER A 142 -13.51 -0.58 -16.30
C SER A 142 -12.65 -1.46 -15.39
N TYR A 143 -11.41 -1.04 -15.09
CA TYR A 143 -10.55 -1.74 -14.14
C TYR A 143 -10.77 -1.35 -12.66
N HIS A 144 -11.66 -0.40 -12.39
CA HIS A 144 -11.88 0.17 -11.07
C HIS A 144 -12.85 -0.65 -10.20
N ASP A 145 -13.75 -1.42 -10.82
CA ASP A 145 -14.87 -2.10 -10.16
C ASP A 145 -14.48 -3.10 -9.07
N THR A 146 -13.24 -3.57 -9.09
CA THR A 146 -12.75 -4.57 -8.14
C THR A 146 -12.15 -3.97 -6.86
N ALA A 147 -11.80 -2.68 -6.88
CA ALA A 147 -11.23 -1.99 -5.73
C ALA A 147 -12.32 -1.64 -4.70
N ASP A 148 -11.98 -1.62 -3.41
CA ASP A 148 -12.92 -1.23 -2.36
C ASP A 148 -13.12 0.30 -2.31
N GLU A 149 -12.11 1.06 -2.77
CA GLU A 149 -12.19 2.50 -3.05
C GLU A 149 -11.17 2.87 -4.12
N VAL A 150 -11.50 3.89 -4.91
CA VAL A 150 -10.62 4.45 -5.94
C VAL A 150 -10.43 5.91 -5.62
N LEU A 151 -9.17 6.33 -5.47
CA LEU A 151 -8.81 7.72 -5.20
C LEU A 151 -8.01 8.28 -6.37
N SER A 152 -8.25 9.54 -6.71
CA SER A 152 -7.35 10.30 -7.57
C SER A 152 -5.99 10.52 -6.91
N SER A 153 -5.93 10.49 -5.58
CA SER A 153 -4.72 10.66 -4.83
C SER A 153 -4.75 10.10 -3.41
N LEU A 154 -3.57 9.71 -2.89
CA LEU A 154 -3.41 9.34 -1.48
C LEU A 154 -3.74 10.47 -0.48
N LEU A 155 -3.75 11.74 -0.91
CA LEU A 155 -4.22 12.85 -0.06
C LEU A 155 -5.73 12.86 0.14
N ASP A 156 -6.47 12.27 -0.80
CA ASP A 156 -7.94 12.24 -0.77
C ASP A 156 -8.43 11.13 0.18
N LEU A 157 -7.50 10.31 0.69
CA LEU A 157 -7.79 9.29 1.69
C LEU A 157 -8.28 9.96 2.97
N SER A 158 -9.47 9.54 3.41
CA SER A 158 -9.97 9.80 4.77
C SER A 158 -9.61 8.61 5.66
N PRO A 159 -8.55 8.68 6.51
CA PRO A 159 -8.06 7.50 7.23
C PRO A 159 -9.11 6.89 8.17
N ASN A 160 -9.95 7.73 8.76
CA ASN A 160 -11.06 7.33 9.64
C ASN A 160 -12.10 6.44 8.94
N CYS A 161 -12.36 6.63 7.64
CA CYS A 161 -13.23 5.75 6.85
C CYS A 161 -12.69 4.32 6.75
N TRP A 162 -11.40 4.15 6.98
CA TRP A 162 -10.75 2.85 7.05
C TRP A 162 -10.45 2.45 8.50
N GLY A 163 -10.90 3.17 9.52
CA GLY A 163 -10.54 2.87 10.91
C GLY A 163 -9.06 3.09 11.23
N LEU A 164 -8.35 3.85 10.39
CA LEU A 164 -7.01 4.36 10.67
C LEU A 164 -7.11 5.70 11.43
N PRO A 165 -6.09 6.08 12.23
CA PRO A 165 -6.09 7.37 12.91
C PRO A 165 -6.21 8.53 11.90
N PRO A 166 -7.08 9.53 12.13
CA PRO A 166 -7.20 10.68 11.24
C PRO A 166 -5.91 11.48 11.22
N PHE A 167 -5.65 12.21 10.12
CA PHE A 167 -4.56 13.19 10.10
C PHE A 167 -4.78 14.26 11.18
N GLU A 168 -3.71 14.71 11.81
CA GLU A 168 -3.78 15.71 12.89
C GLU A 168 -3.95 17.15 12.36
N ASP A 169 -3.60 17.36 11.08
CA ASP A 169 -3.83 18.65 10.40
C ASP A 169 -5.27 18.66 9.89
N VAL A 170 -6.21 19.03 10.75
CA VAL A 170 -7.48 19.61 10.30
C VAL A 170 -7.16 21.03 9.85
N GLU A 171 -7.57 21.37 8.63
CA GLU A 171 -7.48 22.71 8.07
C GLU A 171 -7.83 23.79 9.12
N SER A 172 -6.88 24.68 9.36
CA SER A 172 -7.15 26.05 9.82
C SER A 172 -7.45 26.93 8.61
#